data_AF-A0A966M350-F1
#
_entry.id   AF-A0A966M350-F1
#
_cell.length_a   1.000
_cell.length_b   1.000
_cell.length_c   1.000
_cell.angle_alpha   90.00
_cell.angle_beta   90.00
_cell.angle_gamma   90.00
#
_symmetry.space_group_name_H-M   'P 1'
#
loop_
_entity.id
_entity.type
_entity.pdbx_description
1 polymer ?
#
loop_
_entity_poly.entity_id
_entity_poly.type
_entity_poly.pdbx_seq_one_letter_code
_entity_poly.pdbx_strand_id
1 'polypeptide(L)'
;MAGLLFFGLAHILLLWDGDILVIYAITGTILIAFRKTIFTRIRIWVIALLGVPALLVAAVFSYTLIARLSTSGAATFRKSDESLAKSFADTTATQNLLHNSFTAGIADRIHTYLDLSPLLFSRIPTVLAMFLIGLYLGRSDFIRNLPDKVDLLKCIRFWGLSIGLVLMFIIVVGTKVFPTVSALVGIIEDQYLAGPILCLGYAAAFTLAFLHMGGG
;
A
#
# COMPACT_ATOMS: atom_id res chain seq x y z
N MET A 1 -3.49 -10.65 17.46
CA MET A 1 -3.72 -11.00 16.03
C MET A 1 -5.08 -11.64 15.82
N ALA A 2 -5.50 -12.62 16.63
CA ALA A 2 -6.83 -13.23 16.53
C ALA A 2 -7.99 -12.21 16.54
N GLY A 3 -7.93 -11.16 17.37
CA GLY A 3 -8.93 -10.09 17.37
C GLY A 3 -9.02 -9.32 16.04
N LEU A 4 -7.88 -8.92 15.46
CA LEU A 4 -7.83 -8.26 14.15
C LEU A 4 -8.35 -9.18 13.03
N LEU A 5 -8.03 -10.47 13.10
CA LEU A 5 -8.55 -11.45 12.14
C LEU A 5 -10.07 -11.58 12.26
N PHE A 6 -10.59 -11.70 13.47
CA PHE A 6 -12.03 -11.78 13.72
C PHE A 6 -12.76 -10.53 13.21
N PHE A 7 -12.26 -9.34 13.56
CA PHE A 7 -12.85 -8.09 13.10
C PHE A 7 -12.72 -7.92 11.59
N GLY A 8 -11.60 -8.31 10.97
CA GLY A 8 -11.44 -8.29 9.53
C GLY A 8 -12.43 -9.20 8.80
N LEU A 9 -12.59 -10.43 9.28
CA LEU A 9 -13.60 -11.35 8.74
C LEU A 9 -15.03 -10.81 8.91
N ALA A 10 -15.36 -10.31 10.10
CA ALA A 10 -16.67 -9.69 10.33
C ALA A 10 -16.89 -8.46 9.43
N HIS A 11 -15.85 -7.64 9.23
CA HIS A 11 -15.90 -6.47 8.36
C HIS A 11 -16.13 -6.86 6.89
N ILE A 12 -15.46 -7.90 6.39
CA ILE A 12 -15.66 -8.43 5.03
C ILE A 12 -17.10 -8.91 4.84
N LEU A 13 -17.60 -9.71 5.79
CA LEU A 13 -18.91 -10.31 5.69
C LEU A 13 -20.02 -9.27 5.80
N LEU A 14 -19.90 -8.34 6.75
CA LEU A 14 -21.01 -7.47 7.15
C LEU A 14 -20.99 -6.10 6.46
N LEU A 15 -19.82 -5.60 6.06
CA LEU A 15 -19.63 -4.20 5.69
C LEU A 15 -19.00 -4.02 4.31
N TRP A 16 -17.80 -4.54 4.08
CA TRP A 16 -16.96 -4.13 2.94
C TRP A 16 -15.91 -5.18 2.51
N ASP A 17 -15.85 -5.45 1.21
CA ASP A 17 -15.06 -6.46 0.51
C ASP A 17 -13.58 -6.09 0.24
N GLY A 18 -13.13 -4.90 0.67
CA GLY A 18 -11.74 -4.45 0.57
C GLY A 18 -11.03 -4.31 1.92
N ASP A 19 -11.34 -5.17 2.89
CA ASP A 19 -10.73 -5.13 4.22
C ASP A 19 -9.20 -5.31 4.21
N ILE A 20 -8.51 -4.54 5.05
CA ILE A 20 -7.05 -4.64 5.25
C ILE A 20 -6.69 -5.29 6.59
N LEU A 21 -7.65 -5.48 7.50
CA LEU A 21 -7.40 -6.01 8.84
C LEU A 21 -6.93 -7.46 8.81
N VAL A 22 -7.42 -8.28 7.88
CA VAL A 22 -6.89 -9.63 7.65
C VAL A 22 -5.40 -9.59 7.31
N ILE A 23 -4.99 -8.67 6.42
CA ILE A 23 -3.57 -8.48 6.05
C ILE A 23 -2.75 -8.02 7.26
N TYR A 24 -3.29 -7.15 8.11
CA TYR A 24 -2.62 -6.72 9.33
C TYR A 24 -2.51 -7.84 10.37
N ALA A 25 -3.51 -8.72 10.46
CA ALA A 25 -3.46 -9.89 11.34
C ALA A 25 -2.38 -10.88 10.90
N ILE A 26 -2.29 -11.15 9.59
CA ILE A 26 -1.24 -12.01 9.00
C ILE A 26 0.13 -11.37 9.24
N THR A 27 0.29 -10.12 8.83
CA THR A 27 1.58 -9.42 8.91
C THR A 27 2.05 -9.21 10.34
N GLY A 28 1.13 -8.89 11.26
CA GLY A 28 1.44 -8.80 12.69
C GLY A 28 1.82 -10.15 13.30
N THR A 29 1.32 -11.26 12.77
CA THR A 29 1.77 -12.61 13.17
C THR A 29 3.19 -12.88 12.65
N ILE A 30 3.48 -12.53 11.39
CA ILE A 30 4.82 -12.62 10.80
C ILE A 30 5.83 -11.76 11.58
N LEU A 31 5.43 -10.56 12.02
CA LEU A 31 6.27 -9.63 12.78
C LEU A 31 6.83 -10.27 14.07
N ILE A 32 6.14 -11.22 14.68
CA ILE A 32 6.60 -11.93 15.89
C ILE A 32 7.93 -12.66 15.62
N ALA A 33 8.14 -13.16 14.40
CA ALA A 33 9.40 -13.80 14.00
C ALA A 33 10.58 -12.80 14.02
N PHE A 34 10.31 -11.50 13.86
CA PHE A 34 11.32 -10.44 13.84
C PHE A 34 11.60 -9.83 15.23
N ARG A 35 10.89 -10.26 16.28
CA ARG A 35 10.96 -9.63 17.62
C ARG A 35 12.38 -9.62 18.22
N LYS A 36 13.20 -10.62 17.91
CA LYS A 36 14.59 -10.75 18.40
C LYS A 36 15.64 -10.35 17.36
N THR A 37 15.23 -9.86 16.19
CA THR A 37 16.16 -9.51 15.10
C THR A 37 16.98 -8.28 15.47
N ILE A 38 18.28 -8.29 15.16
CA ILE A 38 19.17 -7.15 15.39
C ILE A 38 18.86 -5.98 14.45
N PHE A 39 19.12 -4.75 14.88
CA PHE A 39 18.74 -3.53 14.17
C PHE A 39 19.27 -3.45 12.73
N THR A 40 20.52 -3.85 12.50
CA THR A 40 21.11 -3.86 11.14
C THR A 40 20.33 -4.75 10.19
N ARG A 41 19.87 -5.93 10.66
CA ARG A 41 19.04 -6.83 9.85
C ARG A 41 17.65 -6.26 9.61
N ILE A 42 17.04 -5.60 10.61
CA ILE A 42 15.73 -4.94 10.41
C ILE A 42 15.82 -3.90 9.29
N ARG A 43 16.89 -3.09 9.24
CA ARG A 43 17.10 -2.12 8.16
C ARG A 43 17.20 -2.80 6.79
N ILE A 44 17.98 -3.89 6.68
CA ILE A 44 18.10 -4.67 5.44
C ILE A 44 16.73 -5.21 5.01
N TRP A 45 15.93 -5.74 5.94
CA TRP A 45 14.59 -6.25 5.64
C TRP A 45 13.65 -5.15 5.16
N VAL A 46 13.64 -3.98 5.81
CA VAL A 46 12.81 -2.84 5.37
C VAL A 46 13.20 -2.42 3.94
N ILE A 47 14.50 -2.29 3.66
CA ILE A 47 14.99 -1.92 2.33
C ILE A 47 14.61 -3.00 1.30
N ALA A 48 14.77 -4.28 1.62
CA ALA A 48 14.43 -5.37 0.72
C ALA A 48 12.92 -5.48 0.45
N LEU A 49 12.09 -5.35 1.48
CA LEU A 49 10.63 -5.47 1.40
C LEU A 49 9.97 -4.32 0.63
N LEU A 50 10.61 -3.15 0.57
CA LEU A 50 10.15 -2.03 -0.26
C LEU A 50 10.85 -2.03 -1.63
N GLY A 51 12.17 -2.18 -1.65
CA GLY A 51 12.98 -2.04 -2.85
C GLY A 51 12.81 -3.18 -3.85
N VAL A 52 12.73 -4.44 -3.42
CA VAL A 52 12.58 -5.56 -4.35
C VAL A 52 11.23 -5.50 -5.08
N PRO A 53 10.08 -5.35 -4.40
CA PRO A 53 8.81 -5.19 -5.10
C PRO A 53 8.74 -3.93 -5.97
N ALA A 54 9.27 -2.80 -5.51
CA ALA A 54 9.35 -1.57 -6.32
C ALA A 54 10.12 -1.81 -7.64
N LEU A 55 11.29 -2.44 -7.58
CA LEU A 55 12.06 -2.77 -8.79
C LEU A 55 11.32 -3.73 -9.72
N LEU A 56 10.60 -4.71 -9.17
CA LEU A 56 9.81 -5.64 -9.95
C LEU A 56 8.64 -4.93 -10.65
N VAL A 57 7.91 -4.08 -9.94
CA VAL A 57 6.79 -3.33 -10.51
C VAL A 57 7.28 -2.33 -11.55
N ALA A 58 8.38 -1.61 -11.30
CA ALA A 58 9.04 -0.76 -12.29
C ALA A 58 9.50 -1.54 -13.55
N ALA A 59 10.00 -2.77 -13.39
CA ALA A 59 10.37 -3.63 -14.51
C ALA A 59 9.13 -4.07 -15.31
N VAL A 60 8.04 -4.46 -14.64
CA VAL A 60 6.77 -4.80 -15.29
C VAL A 60 6.20 -3.59 -16.02
N PHE A 61 6.22 -2.40 -15.40
CA PHE A 61 5.79 -1.16 -16.02
C PHE A 61 6.57 -0.89 -17.31
N SER A 62 7.90 -0.95 -17.24
CA SER A 62 8.80 -0.77 -18.38
C SER A 62 8.51 -1.79 -19.49
N TYR A 63 8.30 -3.07 -19.11
CA TYR A 63 7.90 -4.11 -20.04
C TYR A 63 6.58 -3.79 -20.76
N THR A 64 5.57 -3.27 -20.04
CA THR A 64 4.29 -2.90 -20.69
C THR A 64 4.48 -1.83 -21.76
N LEU A 65 5.41 -0.88 -21.57
CA LEU A 65 5.70 0.17 -22.54
C LEU A 65 6.49 -0.37 -23.73
N ILE A 66 7.53 -1.18 -23.48
CA ILE A 66 8.38 -1.77 -24.51
C ILE A 66 7.57 -2.73 -25.40
N ALA A 67 6.73 -3.58 -24.80
CA ALA A 67 5.93 -4.55 -25.55
C ALA A 67 4.97 -3.87 -26.54
N ARG A 68 4.46 -2.68 -26.22
CA ARG A 68 3.60 -1.86 -27.09
C ARG A 68 4.32 -1.28 -28.31
N LEU A 69 5.65 -1.32 -28.36
CA LEU A 69 6.41 -0.90 -29.55
C LEU A 69 6.30 -1.92 -30.69
N SER A 70 5.93 -3.17 -30.40
CA SER A 70 5.64 -4.18 -31.41
C SER A 70 4.18 -4.16 -31.84
N THR A 71 3.90 -4.47 -33.11
CA THR A 71 2.52 -4.49 -33.65
C THR A 71 1.64 -5.53 -32.94
N SER A 72 2.17 -6.73 -32.68
CA SER A 72 1.46 -7.80 -31.97
C SER A 72 1.25 -7.49 -30.49
N GLY A 73 2.25 -6.91 -29.82
CA GLY A 73 2.16 -6.49 -28.42
C GLY A 73 1.17 -5.34 -28.24
N ALA A 74 1.21 -4.33 -29.11
CA ALA A 74 0.23 -3.23 -29.11
C ALA A 74 -1.21 -3.74 -29.27
N ALA A 75 -1.46 -4.69 -30.19
CA ALA A 75 -2.78 -5.26 -30.39
C ALA A 75 -3.27 -6.06 -29.16
N THR A 76 -2.37 -6.83 -28.53
CA THR A 76 -2.69 -7.58 -27.30
C THR A 76 -3.02 -6.65 -26.15
N PHE A 77 -2.16 -5.66 -25.87
CA PHE A 77 -2.38 -4.73 -24.77
C PHE A 77 -3.60 -3.83 -25.00
N ARG A 78 -3.92 -3.45 -26.24
CA ARG A 78 -5.14 -2.69 -26.53
C ARG A 78 -6.41 -3.46 -26.14
N LYS A 79 -6.47 -4.77 -26.42
CA LYS A 79 -7.59 -5.61 -25.95
C LYS A 79 -7.68 -5.64 -24.43
N SER A 80 -6.53 -5.75 -23.74
CA SER A 80 -6.48 -5.71 -22.28
C SER A 80 -6.90 -4.34 -21.72
N ASP A 81 -6.49 -3.24 -22.36
CA ASP A 81 -6.88 -1.88 -21.98
C ASP A 81 -8.40 -1.70 -22.11
N GLU A 82 -9.00 -2.15 -23.22
CA GLU A 82 -10.45 -2.10 -23.46
C GLU A 82 -11.22 -2.93 -22.43
N SER A 83 -10.75 -4.15 -22.14
CA SER A 83 -11.36 -5.03 -21.13
C SER A 83 -11.30 -4.42 -19.72
N LEU A 84 -10.14 -3.89 -19.33
CA LEU A 84 -9.94 -3.29 -18.02
C LEU A 84 -10.73 -1.98 -17.87
N ALA A 85 -10.78 -1.15 -18.91
CA ALA A 85 -11.59 0.07 -18.92
C ALA A 85 -13.08 -0.26 -18.77
N LYS A 86 -13.56 -1.33 -19.43
CA LYS A 86 -14.93 -1.82 -19.26
C LYS A 86 -15.20 -2.28 -17.83
N SER A 87 -14.24 -2.99 -17.22
CA SER A 87 -14.36 -3.43 -15.82
C SER A 87 -14.42 -2.24 -14.85
N PHE A 88 -13.65 -1.18 -15.06
CA PHE A 88 -13.73 0.04 -14.23
C PHE A 88 -15.02 0.83 -14.43
N ALA A 89 -15.65 0.72 -15.60
CA ALA A 89 -16.95 1.33 -15.89
C ALA A 89 -18.14 0.45 -15.45
N ASP A 90 -17.89 -0.77 -14.98
CA ASP A 90 -18.93 -1.71 -14.62
C ASP A 90 -19.60 -1.32 -13.29
N THR A 91 -20.86 -0.90 -13.37
CA THR A 91 -21.68 -0.55 -12.20
C THR A 91 -22.50 -1.71 -11.67
N THR A 92 -22.34 -2.93 -12.21
CA THR A 92 -23.14 -4.10 -11.84
C THR A 92 -23.01 -4.42 -10.36
N ALA A 93 -21.81 -4.32 -9.78
CA ALA A 93 -21.60 -4.52 -8.35
C ALA A 93 -22.43 -3.51 -7.50
N THR A 94 -22.49 -2.25 -7.91
CA THR A 94 -23.30 -1.22 -7.25
C THR A 94 -24.79 -1.49 -7.40
N GLN A 95 -25.24 -1.95 -8.57
CA GLN A 95 -26.64 -2.31 -8.79
C GLN A 95 -27.05 -3.53 -7.94
N ASN A 96 -26.19 -4.55 -7.89
CA ASN A 96 -26.39 -5.74 -7.06
C ASN A 96 -26.48 -5.37 -5.58
N LEU A 97 -25.66 -4.44 -5.09
CA LEU A 97 -25.75 -3.94 -3.71
C LEU A 97 -27.11 -3.30 -3.37
N LEU A 98 -27.76 -2.67 -4.35
CA LEU A 98 -29.06 -2.00 -4.17
C LEU A 98 -30.25 -2.97 -4.26
N HIS A 99 -30.11 -4.05 -5.03
CA HIS A 99 -31.22 -4.97 -5.33
C HIS A 99 -31.13 -6.32 -4.61
N ASN A 100 -29.94 -6.78 -4.23
CA ASN A 100 -29.76 -8.06 -3.57
C ASN A 100 -30.14 -7.98 -2.08
N SER A 101 -30.64 -9.11 -1.56
CA SER A 101 -30.81 -9.27 -0.12
C SER A 101 -29.46 -9.22 0.61
N PHE A 102 -29.47 -8.83 1.89
CA PHE A 102 -28.24 -8.75 2.70
C PHE A 102 -27.45 -10.06 2.72
N THR A 103 -28.14 -11.21 2.77
CA THR A 103 -27.51 -12.54 2.78
C THR A 103 -26.87 -12.89 1.44
N ALA A 104 -27.51 -12.55 0.32
CA ALA A 104 -26.88 -12.66 -1.00
C ALA A 104 -25.65 -11.74 -1.11
N GLY A 105 -25.74 -10.52 -0.56
CA GLY A 105 -24.61 -9.59 -0.50
C GLY A 105 -23.41 -10.09 0.31
N ILE A 106 -23.60 -10.98 1.29
CA ILE A 106 -22.47 -11.62 1.98
C ILE A 106 -21.67 -12.49 1.01
N ALA A 107 -22.34 -13.31 0.19
CA ALA A 107 -21.67 -14.14 -0.80
C ALA A 107 -20.94 -13.29 -1.84
N ASP A 108 -21.59 -12.23 -2.35
CA ASP A 108 -20.99 -11.29 -3.30
C ASP A 108 -19.71 -10.66 -2.72
N ARG A 109 -19.72 -10.23 -1.45
CA ARG A 109 -18.54 -9.67 -0.78
C ARG A 109 -17.41 -10.69 -0.62
N ILE A 110 -17.73 -11.94 -0.28
CA ILE A 110 -16.72 -13.00 -0.17
C ILE A 110 -16.05 -13.22 -1.53
N HIS A 111 -16.84 -13.36 -2.60
CA HIS A 111 -16.31 -13.55 -3.94
C HIS A 111 -15.44 -12.35 -4.38
N THR A 112 -15.93 -11.13 -4.17
CA THR A 112 -15.19 -9.92 -4.53
C THR A 112 -13.90 -9.79 -3.72
N TYR A 113 -13.92 -10.09 -2.42
CA TYR A 113 -12.71 -10.10 -1.59
C TYR A 113 -11.69 -11.12 -2.08
N LEU A 114 -12.13 -12.31 -2.51
CA LEU A 114 -11.24 -13.34 -3.07
C LEU A 114 -10.62 -12.89 -4.40
N ASP A 115 -11.39 -12.23 -5.26
CA ASP A 115 -10.90 -11.68 -6.52
C ASP A 115 -9.88 -10.54 -6.29
N LEU A 116 -10.10 -9.71 -5.28
CA LEU A 116 -9.18 -8.65 -4.86
C LEU A 116 -7.98 -9.17 -4.05
N SER A 117 -8.03 -10.41 -3.56
CA SER A 117 -7.04 -10.95 -2.64
C SER A 117 -5.61 -10.92 -3.16
N PRO A 118 -5.28 -11.16 -4.46
CA PRO A 118 -3.91 -11.03 -4.94
C PRO A 118 -3.35 -9.61 -4.79
N LEU A 119 -4.19 -8.59 -5.03
CA LEU A 119 -3.82 -7.19 -4.84
C LEU A 119 -3.68 -6.84 -3.36
N LEU A 120 -4.53 -7.40 -2.49
CA LEU A 120 -4.43 -7.20 -1.04
C LEU A 120 -3.17 -7.88 -0.45
N PHE A 121 -2.87 -9.09 -0.89
CA PHE A 121 -1.68 -9.83 -0.46
C PHE A 121 -0.38 -9.21 -0.96
N SER A 122 -0.40 -8.55 -2.12
CA SER A 122 0.76 -7.79 -2.60
C SER A 122 1.18 -6.68 -1.63
N ARG A 123 0.28 -6.26 -0.71
CA ARG A 123 0.56 -5.25 0.34
C ARG A 123 1.37 -5.78 1.51
N ILE A 124 1.45 -7.10 1.70
CA ILE A 124 2.17 -7.71 2.83
C ILE A 124 3.60 -7.18 2.96
N PRO A 125 4.44 -7.11 1.89
CA PRO A 125 5.79 -6.59 2.00
C PRO A 125 5.84 -5.16 2.54
N THR A 126 5.03 -4.25 2.00
CA THR A 126 4.95 -2.86 2.46
C THR A 126 4.49 -2.77 3.90
N VAL A 127 3.39 -3.44 4.25
CA VAL A 127 2.84 -3.42 5.61
C VAL A 127 3.88 -3.97 6.60
N LEU A 128 4.58 -5.05 6.23
CA LEU A 128 5.62 -5.64 7.06
C LEU A 128 6.80 -4.68 7.22
N ALA A 129 7.22 -4.00 6.16
CA ALA A 129 8.27 -2.99 6.23
C ALA A 129 7.89 -1.85 7.19
N MET A 130 6.66 -1.34 7.12
CA MET A 130 6.18 -0.29 8.02
C MET A 130 6.10 -0.78 9.48
N PHE A 131 5.65 -2.02 9.70
CA PHE A 131 5.64 -2.63 11.03
C PHE A 131 7.05 -2.84 11.57
N LEU A 132 8.02 -3.20 10.73
CA LEU A 132 9.42 -3.33 11.09
C LEU A 132 10.07 -1.99 11.44
N ILE A 133 9.71 -0.90 10.75
CA ILE A 133 10.09 0.46 11.14
C ILE A 133 9.52 0.78 12.53
N GLY A 134 8.24 0.48 12.76
CA GLY A 134 7.63 0.65 14.09
C GLY A 134 8.33 -0.16 15.18
N LEU A 135 8.66 -1.43 14.92
CA LEU A 135 9.41 -2.30 15.82
C LEU A 135 10.82 -1.76 16.10
N TYR A 136 11.50 -1.23 15.08
CA TYR A 136 12.81 -0.61 15.23
C TYR A 136 12.73 0.61 16.13
N LEU A 137 11.80 1.53 15.86
CA LEU A 137 11.62 2.75 16.65
C LEU A 137 11.21 2.44 18.09
N GLY A 138 10.28 1.50 18.30
CA GLY A 138 9.80 1.12 19.63
C GLY A 138 10.82 0.35 20.48
N ARG A 139 11.78 -0.35 19.85
CA ARG A 139 12.90 -1.02 20.56
C ARG A 139 14.11 -0.11 20.76
N SER A 140 14.15 1.02 20.07
CA SER A 140 15.19 2.02 20.25
C SER A 140 14.74 3.08 21.27
N ASP A 141 15.67 3.81 21.86
CA ASP A 141 15.32 4.99 22.69
C ASP A 141 14.82 6.18 21.84
N PHE A 142 14.48 5.98 20.57
CA PHE A 142 14.03 7.06 19.68
C PHE A 142 12.77 7.76 20.19
N ILE A 143 11.75 7.00 20.60
CA ILE A 143 10.50 7.58 21.12
C ILE A 143 10.74 8.23 22.50
N ARG A 144 11.65 7.68 23.30
CA ARG A 144 11.99 8.23 24.62
C ARG A 144 12.75 9.56 24.51
N ASN A 145 13.63 9.68 23.51
CA ASN A 145 14.49 10.84 23.29
C ASN A 145 13.98 11.72 22.14
N LEU A 146 12.65 11.76 21.91
CA LEU A 146 12.03 12.57 20.85
C LEU A 146 12.45 14.05 20.85
N PRO A 147 12.57 14.73 22.01
CA PRO A 147 13.04 16.12 22.05
C PRO A 147 14.41 16.32 21.39
N ASP A 148 15.30 15.33 21.50
CA ASP A 148 16.65 15.38 20.90
C ASP A 148 16.65 15.03 19.41
N LYS A 149 15.51 14.62 18.85
CA LYS A 149 15.36 14.21 17.44
C LYS A 149 14.58 15.21 16.60
N VAL A 150 14.30 16.41 17.12
CA VAL A 150 13.50 17.44 16.43
C VAL A 150 14.06 17.77 15.04
N ASP A 151 15.38 17.98 14.90
CA ASP A 151 15.96 18.34 13.60
C ASP A 151 15.92 17.18 12.60
N LEU A 152 16.10 15.95 13.07
CA LEU A 152 15.91 14.75 12.25
C LEU A 152 14.45 14.62 11.80
N LEU A 153 13.49 14.84 12.70
CA LEU A 153 12.06 14.81 12.37
C LEU A 153 11.67 15.93 11.38
N LYS A 154 12.25 17.13 11.49
CA LYS A 154 12.05 18.21 10.51
C LYS A 154 12.57 17.80 9.13
N CYS A 155 13.73 17.16 9.08
CA CYS A 155 14.32 16.62 7.85
C CYS A 155 13.43 15.54 7.23
N ILE A 156 12.99 14.55 8.02
CA ILE A 156 12.08 13.47 7.58
C ILE A 156 10.76 14.05 7.10
N ARG A 157 10.17 15.02 7.82
CA ARG A 157 8.95 15.71 7.41
C ARG A 157 9.15 16.41 6.07
N PHE A 158 10.20 17.22 5.93
CA PHE A 158 10.43 18.00 4.72
C PHE A 158 10.64 17.11 3.51
N TRP A 159 11.56 16.16 3.59
CA TRP A 159 11.85 15.26 2.46
C TRP A 159 10.74 14.25 2.22
N GLY A 160 10.15 13.68 3.27
CA GLY A 160 9.05 12.73 3.16
C GLY A 160 7.81 13.34 2.51
N LEU A 161 7.44 14.56 2.89
CA LEU A 161 6.33 15.26 2.25
C LEU A 161 6.70 15.75 0.84
N SER A 162 7.87 16.35 0.64
CA SER A 162 8.25 16.90 -0.66
C SER A 162 8.43 15.80 -1.71
N ILE A 163 9.25 14.78 -1.42
CA ILE A 163 9.48 13.65 -2.33
C ILE A 163 8.20 12.85 -2.49
N GLY A 164 7.49 12.54 -1.40
CA GLY A 164 6.24 11.79 -1.44
C GLY A 164 5.18 12.45 -2.30
N LEU A 165 4.96 13.77 -2.15
CA LEU A 165 3.99 14.51 -2.95
C LEU A 165 4.40 14.63 -4.42
N VAL A 166 5.68 14.85 -4.72
CA VAL A 166 6.16 14.89 -6.11
C VAL A 166 5.97 13.53 -6.78
N LEU A 167 6.32 12.43 -6.10
CA LEU A 167 6.12 11.09 -6.65
C LEU A 167 4.63 10.79 -6.84
N MET A 168 3.79 11.13 -5.87
CA MET A 168 2.34 10.95 -5.98
C MET A 168 1.77 11.76 -7.16
N PHE A 169 2.24 12.99 -7.35
CA PHE A 169 1.86 13.81 -8.50
C PHE A 169 2.27 13.17 -9.83
N ILE A 170 3.50 12.63 -9.92
CA ILE A 170 3.97 11.91 -11.11
C ILE A 170 3.09 10.69 -11.41
N ILE A 171 2.73 9.90 -10.39
CA ILE A 171 1.86 8.74 -10.54
C ILE A 171 0.48 9.17 -11.04
N VAL A 172 -0.12 10.20 -10.44
CA VAL A 172 -1.42 10.75 -10.87
C VAL A 172 -1.37 11.24 -12.31
N VAL A 173 -0.35 12.01 -12.70
CA VAL A 173 -0.14 12.43 -14.09
C VAL A 173 0.01 11.21 -15.01
N GLY A 174 0.77 10.20 -14.57
CA GLY A 174 0.93 8.93 -15.28
C GLY A 174 -0.40 8.23 -15.59
N THR A 175 -1.38 8.28 -14.67
CA THR A 175 -2.72 7.71 -14.93
C THR A 175 -3.50 8.39 -16.05
N LYS A 176 -3.13 9.64 -16.39
CA LYS A 176 -3.76 10.40 -17.47
C LYS A 176 -3.00 10.28 -18.79
N VAL A 177 -1.70 10.00 -18.73
CA VAL A 177 -0.80 9.96 -19.90
C VAL A 177 -0.67 8.56 -20.47
N PHE A 178 -0.62 7.53 -19.61
CA PHE A 178 -0.36 6.15 -20.05
C PHE A 178 -1.66 5.37 -20.32
N PRO A 179 -1.61 4.35 -21.22
CA PRO A 179 -2.73 3.44 -21.43
C PRO A 179 -3.14 2.70 -20.15
N THR A 180 -4.41 2.29 -20.05
CA THR A 180 -5.06 1.78 -18.82
C THR A 180 -4.24 0.72 -18.06
N VAL A 181 -3.73 -0.31 -18.75
CA VAL A 181 -2.93 -1.36 -18.10
C VAL A 181 -1.60 -0.82 -17.57
N SER A 182 -0.91 0.02 -18.36
CA SER A 182 0.36 0.62 -17.93
C SER A 182 0.15 1.59 -16.77
N ALA A 183 -0.93 2.39 -16.82
CA ALA A 183 -1.35 3.26 -15.74
C ALA A 183 -1.66 2.48 -14.45
N LEU A 184 -2.36 1.34 -14.54
CA LEU A 184 -2.66 0.48 -13.39
C LEU A 184 -1.37 -0.06 -12.74
N VAL A 185 -0.42 -0.54 -13.55
CA VAL A 185 0.88 -0.98 -13.02
C VAL A 185 1.62 0.19 -12.37
N GLY A 186 1.58 1.38 -12.97
CA GLY A 186 2.16 2.60 -12.39
C GLY A 186 1.53 3.01 -11.06
N ILE A 187 0.22 2.79 -10.86
CA ILE A 187 -0.45 3.00 -9.56
C ILE A 187 0.07 2.02 -8.51
N ILE A 188 0.33 0.76 -8.87
CA ILE A 188 0.85 -0.23 -7.91
C ILE A 188 2.22 0.18 -7.36
N GLU A 189 3.01 0.96 -8.11
CA GLU A 189 4.30 1.50 -7.65
C GLU A 189 4.16 2.40 -6.41
N ASP A 190 3.03 3.13 -6.29
CA ASP A 190 2.74 3.98 -5.12
C ASP A 190 2.89 3.20 -3.81
N GLN A 191 2.47 1.94 -3.81
CA GLN A 191 2.45 1.07 -2.65
C GLN A 191 3.84 0.80 -2.06
N TYR A 192 4.89 0.87 -2.87
CA TYR A 192 6.26 0.53 -2.44
C TYR A 192 7.16 1.76 -2.35
N LEU A 193 6.77 2.87 -2.99
CA LEU A 193 7.59 4.06 -3.10
C LEU A 193 6.95 5.30 -2.48
N ALA A 194 5.96 5.90 -3.15
CA ALA A 194 5.39 7.17 -2.73
C ALA A 194 4.61 7.07 -1.40
N GLY A 195 3.77 6.04 -1.25
CA GLY A 195 3.01 5.77 -0.03
C GLY A 195 3.86 5.69 1.24
N PRO A 196 4.87 4.80 1.32
CA PRO A 196 5.75 4.70 2.50
C PRO A 196 6.52 5.99 2.81
N ILE A 197 7.05 6.68 1.79
CA ILE A 197 7.79 7.94 1.96
C ILE A 197 6.87 9.01 2.54
N LEU A 198 5.67 9.15 1.96
CA LEU A 198 4.68 10.12 2.40
C LEU A 198 4.16 9.79 3.81
N CYS A 199 3.97 8.51 4.12
CA CYS A 199 3.57 8.04 5.45
C CYS A 199 4.59 8.45 6.52
N LEU A 200 5.89 8.27 6.26
CA LEU A 200 6.95 8.73 7.16
C LEU A 200 6.96 10.26 7.31
N GLY A 201 6.69 10.99 6.23
CA GLY A 201 6.51 12.44 6.25
C GLY A 201 5.36 12.88 7.17
N TYR A 202 4.19 12.25 7.03
CA TYR A 202 3.03 12.49 7.90
C TYR A 202 3.33 12.13 9.36
N ALA A 203 3.93 10.96 9.62
CA ALA A 203 4.29 10.55 10.97
C ALA A 203 5.23 11.55 11.65
N ALA A 204 6.24 12.05 10.94
CA ALA A 204 7.13 13.08 11.45
C ALA A 204 6.42 14.43 11.66
N ALA A 205 5.49 14.81 10.78
CA ALA A 205 4.67 16.02 10.94
C ALA A 205 3.82 15.97 12.21
N PHE A 206 3.09 14.87 12.43
CA PHE A 206 2.27 14.69 13.63
C PHE A 206 3.11 14.61 14.90
N THR A 207 4.26 13.93 14.86
CA THR A 207 5.18 13.85 16.00
C THR A 207 5.70 15.24 16.38
N LEU A 208 6.09 16.06 15.39
CA LEU A 208 6.51 17.44 15.66
C LEU A 208 5.36 18.28 16.21
N ALA A 209 4.14 18.16 15.67
CA ALA A 209 2.98 18.90 16.18
C ALA A 209 2.69 18.55 17.65
N PHE A 210 2.76 17.25 17.99
CA PHE A 210 2.61 16.78 19.37
C PHE A 210 3.67 17.38 20.31
N LEU A 211 4.95 17.41 19.89
CA LEU A 211 6.02 18.01 20.69
C LEU A 211 5.85 19.53 20.91
N HIS A 212 5.27 20.24 19.94
CA HIS A 212 4.98 21.67 20.12
C HIS A 212 3.83 21.91 21.10
N MET A 213 2.83 21.03 21.13
CA MET A 213 1.69 21.14 22.06
C MET A 213 2.04 20.74 23.50
N GLY A 214 2.91 19.75 23.69
CA GLY A 214 3.32 19.27 25.02
C GLY A 214 4.51 20.02 25.63
N GLY A 215 5.12 20.94 24.87
CA GLY A 215 6.30 21.71 25.27
C GLY A 215 6.03 23.18 25.62
N GLY A 216 4.76 23.58 25.78
CA GLY A 216 4.34 24.87 26.32
C GLY A 216 3.79 24.71 27.73
#